data_AF-A0A0W8FZK3-F1
#
_entry.id   AF-A0A0W8FZK3-F1
#
_cell.length_a   1.000
_cell.length_b   1.000
_cell.length_c   1.000
_cell.angle_alpha   90.00
_cell.angle_beta   90.00
_cell.angle_gamma   90.00
#
_symmetry.space_group_name_H-M   'P 1'
#
loop_
_entity.id
_entity.type
_entity.pdbx_description
1 polymer ?
#
loop_
_entity_poly.entity_id
_entity_poly.type
_entity_poly.pdbx_seq_one_letter_code
_entity_poly.pdbx_strand_id
1 'polypeptide(L)'
;MKEYGGFEGNAQTLRIVTETIYRTEDFRKGMNPCRAFLDSILKYKSLFNELDDPFNHYLYKEQKEYLNFVFDGEDIHKQFSQGEEADSFRSIECQIMDWADDTAYAINDIQDSIIGGFITIAKLVNYGKDYSLNKDESVYLEELIEWIKDGKIKPKLGSQIGDFINACSIEEQKTFMDNKTNRYKYKLVIDDKCLEKANFYKKIATELVFKSTQLHQMESKGDFMLTNFFNVMKENYIEKVNNIKLVPEFSHNIIVNTKDKLIRARLVCDNLAGMTDSFAMRSYRRLFDPNYSSIADLV
;
A
#
# COMPACT_ATOMS: atom_id res chain seq x y z
N MET A 1 -0.18 -17.19 -3.02
CA MET A 1 1.08 -16.71 -3.66
C MET A 1 2.37 -17.10 -2.95
N LYS A 2 2.38 -17.53 -1.68
CA LYS A 2 3.63 -17.87 -0.96
C LYS A 2 4.54 -18.83 -1.75
N GLU A 3 3.97 -19.88 -2.34
CA GLU A 3 4.68 -20.86 -3.18
C GLU A 3 5.10 -20.32 -4.57
N TYR A 4 4.65 -19.13 -4.96
CA TYR A 4 4.84 -18.53 -6.28
C TYR A 4 5.54 -17.15 -6.21
N GLY A 5 6.32 -16.90 -5.15
CA GLY A 5 7.10 -15.65 -5.01
C GLY A 5 6.36 -14.50 -4.32
N GLY A 6 5.31 -14.79 -3.55
CA GLY A 6 4.62 -13.79 -2.72
C GLY A 6 3.77 -12.78 -3.51
N PHE A 7 3.01 -11.99 -2.76
CA PHE A 7 2.28 -10.82 -3.26
C PHE A 7 2.50 -9.69 -2.25
N GLU A 8 3.01 -8.57 -2.73
CA GLU A 8 3.18 -7.36 -1.93
C GLU A 8 2.73 -6.15 -2.73
N GLY A 9 1.93 -5.28 -2.12
CA GLY A 9 1.32 -4.12 -2.75
C GLY A 9 2.34 -3.17 -3.39
N ASN A 10 3.43 -2.84 -2.70
CA ASN A 10 4.44 -1.94 -3.26
C ASN A 10 5.22 -2.58 -4.42
N ALA A 11 5.54 -3.88 -4.32
CA ALA A 11 6.11 -4.65 -5.43
C ALA A 11 5.14 -4.69 -6.62
N GLN A 12 3.85 -4.83 -6.37
CA GLN A 12 2.83 -4.78 -7.40
C GLN A 12 2.71 -3.39 -8.05
N THR A 13 2.80 -2.31 -7.27
CA THR A 13 2.84 -0.94 -7.80
C THR A 13 4.04 -0.74 -8.72
N LEU A 14 5.23 -1.18 -8.31
CA LEU A 14 6.43 -1.15 -9.15
C LEU A 14 6.18 -1.88 -10.47
N ARG A 15 5.66 -3.12 -10.42
CA ARG A 15 5.29 -3.92 -11.59
C ARG A 15 4.23 -3.26 -12.47
N ILE A 16 3.25 -2.56 -11.89
CA ILE A 16 2.26 -1.80 -12.66
C ILE A 16 2.96 -0.73 -13.49
N VAL A 17 3.75 0.12 -12.83
CA VAL A 17 4.45 1.23 -13.48
C VAL A 17 5.45 0.75 -14.52
N THR A 18 6.20 -0.33 -14.26
CA THR A 18 7.29 -0.78 -15.12
C THR A 18 6.87 -1.78 -16.20
N GLU A 19 5.79 -2.54 -16.00
CA GLU A 19 5.47 -3.68 -16.87
C GLU A 19 4.01 -3.75 -17.33
N THR A 20 3.03 -3.28 -16.54
CA THR A 20 1.63 -3.71 -16.77
C THR A 20 0.57 -2.62 -16.92
N ILE A 21 0.90 -1.34 -16.70
CA ILE A 21 -0.09 -0.25 -16.66
C ILE A 21 -0.81 -0.02 -18.00
N TYR A 22 -0.12 -0.18 -19.12
CA TYR A 22 -0.73 -0.03 -20.44
C TYR A 22 -1.07 -1.39 -21.04
N ARG A 23 -2.25 -1.47 -21.64
CA ARG A 23 -2.72 -2.60 -22.42
C ARG A 23 -2.60 -2.29 -23.91
N THR A 24 -1.99 -3.22 -24.65
CA THR A 24 -2.05 -3.26 -26.12
C THR A 24 -3.01 -4.39 -26.55
N GLU A 25 -3.04 -4.76 -27.83
CA GLU A 25 -3.90 -5.86 -28.31
C GLU A 25 -3.50 -7.20 -27.68
N ASP A 26 -2.21 -7.52 -27.68
CA ASP A 26 -1.72 -8.86 -27.33
C ASP A 26 -0.90 -8.91 -26.03
N PHE A 27 -0.50 -7.77 -25.46
CA PHE A 27 0.38 -7.75 -24.29
C PHE A 27 0.16 -6.52 -23.40
N ARG A 28 0.85 -6.51 -22.26
CA ARG A 28 0.93 -5.34 -21.38
C ARG A 28 2.33 -4.75 -21.42
N LYS A 29 2.41 -3.42 -21.25
CA LYS A 29 3.67 -2.71 -21.12
C LYS A 29 3.61 -1.69 -19.99
N GLY A 30 4.77 -1.38 -19.40
CA GLY A 30 4.89 -0.28 -18.46
C GLY A 30 4.92 1.08 -19.13
N MET A 31 5.12 2.10 -18.31
CA MET A 31 5.26 3.49 -18.77
C MET A 31 6.70 3.95 -19.02
N ASN A 32 7.68 3.05 -18.90
CA ASN A 32 9.11 3.36 -19.06
C ASN A 32 9.55 4.56 -18.19
N PRO A 33 9.45 4.45 -16.86
CA PRO A 33 9.69 5.56 -15.94
C PRO A 33 11.16 6.00 -15.98
N CYS A 34 11.40 7.31 -15.79
CA CYS A 34 12.75 7.78 -15.56
C CYS A 34 13.28 7.22 -14.22
N ARG A 35 14.62 7.11 -14.09
CA ARG A 35 15.26 6.62 -12.87
C ARG A 35 14.80 7.37 -11.62
N ALA A 36 14.61 8.68 -11.73
CA ALA A 36 14.16 9.54 -10.65
C ALA A 36 12.75 9.20 -10.15
N PHE A 37 11.82 8.89 -11.06
CA PHE A 37 10.47 8.51 -10.68
C PHE A 37 10.45 7.09 -10.08
N LEU A 38 11.22 6.17 -10.67
CA LEU A 38 11.33 4.81 -10.14
C LEU A 38 11.87 4.78 -8.71
N ASP A 39 12.95 5.51 -8.48
CA ASP A 39 13.60 5.62 -7.17
C ASP A 39 12.74 6.37 -6.13
N SER A 40 11.79 7.22 -6.56
CA SER A 40 10.86 7.88 -5.63
C SER A 40 9.79 6.95 -5.05
N ILE A 41 9.45 5.86 -5.76
CA ILE A 41 8.44 4.89 -5.33
C ILE A 41 9.06 3.60 -4.77
N LEU A 42 10.39 3.50 -4.77
CA LEU A 42 11.12 2.30 -4.37
C LEU A 42 11.32 2.28 -2.84
N LYS A 43 10.26 1.91 -2.13
CA LYS A 43 10.28 1.83 -0.66
C LYS A 43 11.10 0.64 -0.14
N TYR A 44 11.00 -0.51 -0.82
CA TYR A 44 11.69 -1.74 -0.42
C TYR A 44 12.88 -2.05 -1.31
N LYS A 45 13.93 -2.64 -0.74
CA LYS A 45 15.19 -2.93 -1.42
C LYS A 45 15.63 -4.38 -1.29
N SER A 46 14.87 -5.21 -0.59
CA SER A 46 15.11 -6.66 -0.53
C SER A 46 14.15 -7.45 -1.39
N LEU A 47 14.66 -8.49 -2.04
CA LEU A 47 13.86 -9.39 -2.86
C LEU A 47 13.21 -10.47 -1.99
N PHE A 48 12.04 -10.97 -2.43
CA PHE A 48 11.31 -12.05 -1.76
C PHE A 48 12.21 -13.26 -1.44
N ASN A 49 13.10 -13.65 -2.35
CA ASN A 49 13.96 -14.82 -2.21
C ASN A 49 15.26 -14.56 -1.42
N GLU A 50 15.44 -13.35 -0.87
CA GLU A 50 16.58 -12.97 -0.03
C GLU A 50 16.22 -12.92 1.46
N LEU A 51 14.95 -13.22 1.80
CA LEU A 51 14.41 -13.20 3.15
C LEU A 51 13.99 -14.61 3.57
N ASP A 52 14.14 -14.94 4.85
CA ASP A 52 13.85 -16.29 5.36
C ASP A 52 12.34 -16.61 5.43
N ASP A 53 11.51 -15.65 5.84
CA ASP A 53 10.04 -15.76 5.83
C ASP A 53 9.40 -14.42 5.42
N PRO A 54 9.48 -14.06 4.13
CA PRO A 54 8.95 -12.81 3.62
C PRO A 54 7.42 -12.76 3.76
N PHE A 55 6.94 -11.98 4.73
CA PHE A 55 5.51 -11.69 4.88
C PHE A 55 5.09 -10.41 4.16
N ASN A 56 5.85 -9.32 4.37
CA ASN A 56 5.67 -8.01 3.75
C ASN A 56 7.04 -7.36 3.48
N HIS A 57 7.04 -6.15 2.92
CA HIS A 57 8.23 -5.33 2.72
C HIS A 57 9.32 -5.99 1.85
N TYR A 58 8.92 -6.46 0.67
CA TYR A 58 9.85 -7.03 -0.31
C TYR A 58 9.45 -6.64 -1.73
N LEU A 59 10.39 -6.82 -2.65
CA LEU A 59 10.17 -6.80 -4.10
C LEU A 59 10.09 -8.23 -4.65
N TYR A 60 9.46 -8.40 -5.80
CA TYR A 60 9.50 -9.66 -6.53
C TYR A 60 10.91 -9.93 -7.04
N LYS A 61 11.32 -11.21 -7.12
CA LYS A 61 12.67 -11.61 -7.54
C LYS A 61 13.10 -10.96 -8.86
N GLU A 62 12.18 -10.88 -9.81
CA GLU A 62 12.44 -10.35 -11.16
C GLU A 62 12.73 -8.84 -11.12
N GLN A 63 12.29 -8.13 -10.08
CA GLN A 63 12.45 -6.68 -9.93
C GLN A 63 13.85 -6.25 -9.52
N LYS A 64 14.79 -7.20 -9.37
CA LYS A 64 16.22 -6.91 -9.18
C LYS A 64 16.78 -5.98 -10.25
N GLU A 65 16.28 -6.07 -11.48
CA GLU A 65 16.71 -5.18 -12.57
C GLU A 65 16.40 -3.70 -12.28
N TYR A 66 15.30 -3.41 -11.58
CA TYR A 66 14.93 -2.05 -11.21
C TYR A 66 15.79 -1.51 -10.08
N LEU A 67 16.19 -2.35 -9.11
CA LEU A 67 17.19 -2.00 -8.10
C LEU A 67 18.52 -1.65 -8.77
N ASN A 68 19.00 -2.51 -9.68
CA ASN A 68 20.22 -2.27 -10.43
C ASN A 68 20.13 -0.97 -11.25
N PHE A 69 18.98 -0.71 -11.88
CA PHE A 69 18.76 0.52 -12.63
C PHE A 69 18.79 1.75 -11.72
N VAL A 70 18.16 1.73 -10.55
CA VAL A 70 18.15 2.85 -9.61
C VAL A 70 19.56 3.13 -9.07
N PHE A 71 20.26 2.10 -8.61
CA PHE A 71 21.58 2.22 -7.99
C PHE A 71 22.76 2.21 -8.96
N ASP A 72 22.50 2.30 -10.27
CA ASP A 72 23.54 2.32 -11.30
C ASP A 72 24.44 1.07 -11.32
N GLY A 73 23.84 -0.08 -11.03
CA GLY A 73 24.53 -1.36 -10.91
C GLY A 73 25.29 -1.55 -9.58
N GLU A 74 25.29 -0.56 -8.69
CA GLU A 74 25.79 -0.75 -7.33
C GLU A 74 24.86 -1.67 -6.55
N ASP A 75 25.46 -2.63 -5.85
CA ASP A 75 24.72 -3.55 -4.99
C ASP A 75 24.53 -2.90 -3.62
N ILE A 76 23.30 -2.47 -3.32
CA ILE A 76 22.93 -1.85 -2.05
C ILE A 76 23.26 -2.75 -0.86
N HIS A 77 23.23 -4.08 -1.05
CA HIS A 77 23.48 -5.04 0.03
C HIS A 77 24.97 -5.17 0.41
N LYS A 78 25.86 -4.47 -0.30
CA LYS A 78 27.24 -4.26 0.17
C LYS A 78 27.33 -3.21 1.27
N GLN A 79 26.33 -2.34 1.39
CA GLN A 79 26.29 -1.23 2.34
C GLN A 79 25.32 -1.49 3.49
N PHE A 80 24.22 -2.19 3.24
CA PHE A 80 23.16 -2.44 4.21
C PHE A 80 22.72 -3.90 4.19
N SER A 81 22.41 -4.47 5.35
CA SER A 81 21.74 -5.78 5.39
C SER A 81 20.33 -5.71 4.78
N GLN A 82 19.80 -6.86 4.37
CA GLN A 82 18.45 -6.98 3.85
C GLN A 82 17.38 -6.53 4.88
N GLY A 83 16.20 -6.16 4.37
CA GLY A 83 15.06 -5.74 5.18
C GLY A 83 15.16 -4.28 5.59
N GLU A 84 14.80 -4.00 6.85
CA GLU A 84 14.61 -2.64 7.36
C GLU A 84 15.83 -1.73 7.19
N GLU A 85 17.04 -2.27 7.33
CA GLU A 85 18.27 -1.48 7.17
C GLU A 85 18.41 -0.95 5.73
N ALA A 86 18.30 -1.83 4.73
CA ALA A 86 18.30 -1.41 3.33
C ALA A 86 17.11 -0.49 3.02
N ASP A 87 15.92 -0.82 3.51
CA ASP A 87 14.69 -0.06 3.26
C ASP A 87 14.74 1.37 3.80
N SER A 88 15.49 1.58 4.90
CA SER A 88 15.73 2.90 5.48
C SER A 88 16.48 3.85 4.53
N PHE A 89 17.29 3.31 3.62
CA PHE A 89 18.01 4.08 2.61
C PHE A 89 17.07 4.48 1.47
N ARG A 90 16.64 5.74 1.48
CA ARG A 90 15.63 6.28 0.57
C ARG A 90 16.10 7.59 -0.05
N SER A 91 15.77 7.78 -1.33
CA SER A 91 15.88 9.08 -1.98
C SER A 91 15.03 10.13 -1.28
N ILE A 92 15.40 11.41 -1.38
CA ILE A 92 14.66 12.52 -0.79
C ILE A 92 13.20 12.56 -1.28
N GLU A 93 12.95 12.23 -2.55
CA GLU A 93 11.61 12.15 -3.10
C GLU A 93 10.78 11.02 -2.49
N CYS A 94 11.41 9.86 -2.21
CA CYS A 94 10.77 8.76 -1.50
C CYS A 94 10.45 9.13 -0.04
N GLN A 95 11.34 9.85 0.63
CA GLN A 95 11.10 10.38 1.98
C GLN A 95 9.93 11.39 2.01
N ILE A 96 9.86 12.29 1.03
CA ILE A 96 8.74 13.24 0.88
C ILE A 96 7.43 12.50 0.61
N MET A 97 7.45 11.50 -0.28
CA MET A 97 6.29 10.66 -0.57
C MET A 97 5.81 9.92 0.68
N ASP A 98 6.71 9.27 1.43
CA ASP A 98 6.36 8.57 2.67
C ASP A 98 5.76 9.54 3.71
N TRP A 99 6.30 10.75 3.85
CA TRP A 99 5.71 11.75 4.75
C TRP A 99 4.33 12.27 4.29
N ALA A 100 4.15 12.45 2.98
CA ALA A 100 2.87 12.84 2.41
C ALA A 100 1.80 11.76 2.66
N ASP A 101 2.17 10.48 2.52
CA ASP A 101 1.33 9.33 2.82
C ASP A 101 0.98 9.28 4.32
N ASP A 102 1.98 9.43 5.18
CA ASP A 102 1.81 9.49 6.63
C ASP A 102 0.88 10.63 7.08
N THR A 103 1.01 11.79 6.46
CA THR A 103 0.15 12.96 6.67
C THR A 103 -1.29 12.66 6.25
N ALA A 104 -1.46 12.08 5.06
CA ALA A 104 -2.78 11.74 4.52
C ALA A 104 -3.49 10.71 5.41
N TYR A 105 -2.80 9.64 5.82
CA TYR A 105 -3.35 8.64 6.73
C TYR A 105 -3.70 9.23 8.09
N ALA A 106 -2.79 10.00 8.72
CA ALA A 106 -3.05 10.59 10.03
C ALA A 106 -4.29 11.50 10.03
N ILE A 107 -4.48 12.29 8.98
CA ILE A 107 -5.54 13.31 8.91
C ILE A 107 -6.84 12.73 8.34
N ASN A 108 -6.78 12.09 7.18
CA ASN A 108 -7.97 11.62 6.47
C ASN A 108 -8.63 10.45 7.20
N ASP A 109 -7.86 9.50 7.75
CA ASP A 109 -8.45 8.36 8.47
C ASP A 109 -9.20 8.83 9.71
N ILE A 110 -8.65 9.78 10.48
CA ILE A 110 -9.36 10.39 11.61
C ILE A 110 -10.61 11.12 11.12
N GLN A 111 -10.48 11.95 10.08
CA GLN A 111 -11.60 12.73 9.57
C GLN A 111 -12.75 11.83 9.15
N ASP A 112 -12.48 10.83 8.33
CA ASP A 112 -13.48 9.93 7.77
C ASP A 112 -14.05 9.00 8.84
N SER A 113 -13.24 8.59 9.82
CA SER A 113 -13.71 7.81 10.97
C SER A 113 -14.62 8.60 11.89
N ILE A 114 -14.38 9.90 12.08
CA ILE A 114 -15.29 10.79 12.82
C ILE A 114 -16.59 10.96 12.05
N ILE A 115 -16.52 11.27 10.75
CA ILE A 115 -17.70 11.48 9.90
C ILE A 115 -18.53 10.20 9.78
N GLY A 116 -17.87 9.05 9.64
CA GLY A 116 -18.50 7.73 9.58
C GLY A 116 -19.04 7.23 10.92
N GLY A 117 -18.84 7.97 12.02
CA GLY A 117 -19.33 7.63 13.34
C GLY A 117 -18.54 6.52 14.05
N PHE A 118 -17.39 6.10 13.50
CA PHE A 118 -16.47 5.18 14.16
C PHE A 118 -15.80 5.83 15.37
N ILE A 119 -15.45 7.11 15.26
CA ILE A 119 -14.93 7.94 16.36
C ILE A 119 -16.01 8.92 16.80
N THR A 120 -16.33 8.90 18.09
CA THR A 120 -17.30 9.82 18.71
C THR A 120 -16.68 10.53 19.90
N ILE A 121 -17.26 11.66 20.33
CA ILE A 121 -16.81 12.37 21.53
C ILE A 121 -16.75 11.43 22.74
N ALA A 122 -17.75 10.56 22.91
CA ALA A 122 -17.77 9.60 24.01
C ALA A 122 -16.58 8.62 23.96
N LYS A 123 -16.24 8.12 22.77
CA LYS A 123 -15.07 7.25 22.59
C LYS A 123 -13.76 7.98 22.84
N LEU A 124 -13.62 9.23 22.39
CA LEU A 124 -12.43 10.05 22.65
C LEU A 124 -12.26 10.37 24.15
N VAL A 125 -13.36 10.70 24.84
CA VAL A 125 -13.33 10.92 26.29
C VAL A 125 -12.94 9.65 27.04
N ASN A 126 -13.42 8.48 26.62
CA ASN A 126 -13.00 7.21 27.22
C ASN A 126 -11.54 6.89 26.89
N TYR A 127 -11.10 7.13 25.65
CA TYR A 127 -9.70 6.98 25.26
C TYR A 127 -8.76 7.77 26.17
N GLY A 128 -9.07 9.03 26.46
CA GLY A 128 -8.28 9.85 27.39
C GLY A 128 -8.30 9.38 28.85
N LYS A 129 -9.24 8.51 29.24
CA LYS A 129 -9.29 7.88 30.58
C LYS A 129 -8.56 6.54 30.61
N ASP A 130 -8.69 5.77 29.54
CA ASP A 130 -8.18 4.39 29.44
C ASP A 130 -6.69 4.36 29.09
N TYR A 131 -6.17 5.42 28.47
CA TYR A 131 -4.77 5.53 28.06
C TYR A 131 -4.03 6.62 28.83
N SER A 132 -2.79 6.33 29.21
CA SER A 132 -1.88 7.33 29.79
C SER A 132 -1.36 8.24 28.68
N LEU A 133 -1.85 9.48 28.63
CA LEU A 133 -1.43 10.49 27.67
C LEU A 133 -0.37 11.41 28.25
N ASN A 134 0.60 11.79 27.44
CA ASN A 134 1.49 12.89 27.78
C ASN A 134 0.75 14.25 27.68
N LYS A 135 1.45 15.34 28.04
CA LYS A 135 0.86 16.67 28.05
C LYS A 135 0.37 17.12 26.67
N ASP A 136 1.14 16.87 25.63
CA ASP A 136 0.83 17.30 24.26
C ASP A 136 -0.26 16.42 23.64
N GLU A 137 -0.21 15.10 23.85
CA GLU A 137 -1.28 14.15 23.47
C GLU A 137 -2.63 14.53 24.11
N SER A 138 -2.64 14.96 25.38
CA SER A 138 -3.86 15.44 26.05
C SER A 138 -4.44 16.67 25.37
N VAL A 139 -3.58 17.62 24.98
CA VAL A 139 -4.00 18.82 24.24
C VAL A 139 -4.57 18.44 22.87
N TYR A 140 -3.90 17.56 22.13
CA TYR A 140 -4.37 17.12 20.82
C TYR A 140 -5.72 16.40 20.88
N LEU A 141 -5.96 15.61 21.92
CA LEU A 141 -7.25 14.95 22.15
C LEU A 141 -8.37 15.96 22.43
N GLU A 142 -8.09 16.96 23.27
CA GLU A 142 -9.03 18.03 23.61
C GLU A 142 -9.38 18.86 22.38
N GLU A 143 -8.38 19.21 21.55
CA GLU A 143 -8.58 19.89 20.26
C GLU A 143 -9.54 19.12 19.36
N LEU A 144 -9.32 17.80 19.18
CA LEU A 144 -10.22 16.97 18.37
C LEU A 144 -11.65 16.98 18.91
N ILE A 145 -11.83 16.85 20.23
CA ILE A 145 -13.15 16.88 20.86
C ILE A 145 -13.83 18.24 20.63
N GLU A 146 -13.10 19.34 20.78
CA GLU A 146 -13.61 20.69 20.53
C GLU A 146 -14.01 20.87 19.07
N TRP A 147 -13.17 20.44 18.12
CA TRP A 147 -13.46 20.56 16.69
C TRP A 147 -14.69 19.77 16.27
N ILE A 148 -14.96 18.62 16.92
CA ILE A 148 -16.19 17.85 16.70
C ILE A 148 -17.40 18.59 17.27
N LYS A 149 -17.31 19.13 18.50
CA LYS A 149 -18.40 19.90 19.14
C LYS A 149 -18.79 21.12 18.31
N ASP A 150 -17.80 21.80 17.74
CA ASP A 150 -17.97 22.99 16.91
C ASP A 150 -18.45 22.68 15.49
N GLY A 151 -18.50 21.42 15.07
CA GLY A 151 -18.80 21.03 13.69
C GLY A 151 -17.73 21.47 12.69
N LYS A 152 -16.50 21.75 13.15
CA LYS A 152 -15.38 22.28 12.34
C LYS A 152 -14.28 21.27 12.07
N ILE A 153 -14.56 19.97 12.23
CA ILE A 153 -13.57 18.91 12.08
C ILE A 153 -12.86 18.93 10.71
N LYS A 154 -13.62 19.01 9.61
CA LYS A 154 -13.06 19.05 8.24
C LYS A 154 -12.08 20.22 8.01
N PRO A 155 -12.47 21.50 8.21
CA PRO A 155 -11.56 22.61 7.97
C PRO A 155 -10.36 22.62 8.94
N LYS A 156 -10.53 22.16 10.18
CA LYS A 156 -9.44 22.12 11.18
C LYS A 156 -8.40 21.04 10.86
N LEU A 157 -8.86 19.83 10.53
CA LEU A 157 -7.97 18.75 10.08
C LEU A 157 -7.32 19.11 8.73
N GLY A 158 -8.08 19.69 7.80
CA GLY A 158 -7.54 20.16 6.52
C GLY A 158 -6.43 21.20 6.68
N SER A 159 -6.50 22.08 7.69
CA SER A 159 -5.41 23.05 7.95
C SER A 159 -4.14 22.38 8.50
N GLN A 160 -4.26 21.24 9.19
CA GLN A 160 -3.09 20.50 9.69
C GLN A 160 -2.20 19.98 8.56
N ILE A 161 -2.74 19.76 7.35
CA ILE A 161 -1.92 19.41 6.17
C ILE A 161 -0.91 20.52 5.90
N GLY A 162 -1.33 21.79 5.96
CA GLY A 162 -0.43 22.93 5.78
C GLY A 162 0.62 23.01 6.88
N ASP A 163 0.24 22.74 8.13
CA ASP A 163 1.17 22.72 9.27
C ASP A 163 2.23 21.62 9.09
N PHE A 164 1.85 20.42 8.65
CA PHE A 164 2.76 19.30 8.42
C PHE A 164 3.70 19.52 7.23
N ILE A 165 3.25 20.25 6.20
CA ILE A 165 4.12 20.68 5.10
C ILE A 165 5.13 21.72 5.60
N ASN A 166 4.70 22.71 6.37
CA ASN A 166 5.57 23.77 6.89
C ASN A 166 6.56 23.27 7.96
N ALA A 167 6.29 22.11 8.56
CA ALA A 167 7.17 21.43 9.50
C ALA A 167 8.37 20.72 8.83
N CYS A 168 8.40 20.67 7.49
CA CYS A 168 9.45 19.99 6.76
C CYS A 168 10.66 20.91 6.51
N SER A 169 11.85 20.35 6.70
CA SER A 169 13.12 20.92 6.29
C SER A 169 14.01 19.84 5.68
N ILE A 170 15.14 20.25 5.08
CA ILE A 170 16.12 19.31 4.53
C ILE A 170 17.48 19.55 5.17
N GLU A 171 18.18 18.46 5.44
CA GLU A 171 19.56 18.45 5.92
C GLU A 171 20.46 17.71 4.94
N GLU A 172 21.70 18.19 4.77
CA GLU A 172 22.70 17.45 4.00
C GLU A 172 23.21 16.24 4.77
N GLN A 173 23.38 15.13 4.08
CA GLN A 173 23.94 13.89 4.59
C GLN A 173 25.00 13.32 3.65
N LYS A 174 25.93 12.53 4.22
CA LYS A 174 26.95 11.79 3.48
C LYS A 174 26.50 10.35 3.31
N THR A 175 26.50 9.88 2.06
CA THR A 175 26.09 8.52 1.68
C THR A 175 27.01 8.01 0.57
N PHE A 176 26.94 6.73 0.22
CA PHE A 176 27.73 6.21 -0.92
C PHE A 176 27.24 6.71 -2.29
N MET A 177 26.06 7.34 -2.34
CA MET A 177 25.42 7.85 -3.56
C MET A 177 25.46 9.39 -3.69
N ASP A 178 25.87 10.11 -2.65
CA ASP A 178 25.79 11.59 -2.58
C ASP A 178 26.61 12.29 -3.68
N ASN A 179 27.76 11.71 -4.06
CA ASN A 179 28.60 12.20 -5.16
C ASN A 179 28.05 11.86 -6.55
N LYS A 180 27.12 10.89 -6.66
CA LYS A 180 26.49 10.50 -7.92
C LYS A 180 25.18 11.26 -8.16
N THR A 181 24.45 11.58 -7.10
CA THR A 181 23.14 12.23 -7.19
C THR A 181 22.76 12.97 -5.91
N ASN A 182 22.12 14.13 -6.07
CA ASN A 182 21.58 14.91 -4.96
C ASN A 182 20.42 14.21 -4.23
N ARG A 183 19.81 13.20 -4.84
CA ARG A 183 18.68 12.45 -4.27
C ARG A 183 19.00 11.76 -2.95
N TYR A 184 20.27 11.37 -2.78
CA TYR A 184 20.80 10.75 -1.57
C TYR A 184 21.75 11.67 -0.78
N LYS A 185 21.81 12.96 -1.18
CA LYS A 185 22.57 13.99 -0.48
C LYS A 185 21.73 14.67 0.60
N TYR A 186 20.40 14.61 0.51
CA TYR A 186 19.49 15.26 1.45
C TYR A 186 18.66 14.25 2.24
N LYS A 187 18.38 14.60 3.50
CA LYS A 187 17.44 13.91 4.38
C LYS A 187 16.28 14.85 4.69
N LEU A 188 15.06 14.34 4.66
CA LEU A 188 13.88 15.07 5.13
C LEU A 188 13.88 15.08 6.66
N VAL A 189 13.73 16.25 7.25
CA VAL A 189 13.60 16.45 8.69
C VAL A 189 12.24 17.08 8.96
N ILE A 190 11.51 16.49 9.90
CA ILE A 190 10.15 16.91 10.28
C ILE A 190 10.24 17.41 11.72
N ASP A 191 9.62 18.55 12.02
CA ASP A 191 9.49 19.04 13.39
C ASP A 191 8.89 17.97 14.32
N ASP A 192 9.56 17.72 15.45
CA ASP A 192 9.20 16.65 16.38
C ASP A 192 7.75 16.75 16.85
N LYS A 193 7.22 17.97 17.08
CA LYS A 193 5.84 18.14 17.55
C LYS A 193 4.83 17.75 16.48
N CYS A 194 5.10 18.09 15.22
CA CYS A 194 4.25 17.68 14.11
C CYS A 194 4.30 16.17 13.89
N LEU A 195 5.48 15.56 14.01
CA LEU A 195 5.63 14.11 13.93
C LEU A 195 4.87 13.40 15.07
N GLU A 196 5.01 13.87 16.31
CA GLU A 196 4.28 13.37 17.46
C GLU A 196 2.77 13.50 17.29
N LYS A 197 2.29 14.65 16.79
CA LYS A 197 0.86 14.89 16.53
C LYS A 197 0.31 13.94 15.46
N ALA A 198 1.03 13.75 14.36
CA ALA A 198 0.65 12.80 13.30
C ALA A 198 0.60 11.36 13.84
N ASN A 199 1.61 10.95 14.62
CA ASN A 199 1.66 9.63 15.25
C ASN A 199 0.52 9.44 16.26
N PHE A 200 0.17 10.47 17.02
CA PHE A 200 -0.97 10.44 17.93
C PHE A 200 -2.29 10.24 17.19
N TYR A 201 -2.49 10.93 16.07
CA TYR A 201 -3.68 10.74 15.23
C TYR A 201 -3.78 9.32 14.67
N LYS A 202 -2.68 8.78 14.15
CA LYS A 202 -2.61 7.37 13.72
C LYS A 202 -2.97 6.43 14.86
N LYS A 203 -2.40 6.63 16.05
CA LYS A 203 -2.67 5.82 17.24
C LYS A 203 -4.16 5.85 17.64
N ILE A 204 -4.80 7.02 17.63
CA ILE A 204 -6.25 7.13 17.89
C ILE A 204 -7.04 6.33 16.85
N ALA A 205 -6.73 6.49 15.55
CA ALA A 205 -7.40 5.75 14.50
C ALA A 205 -7.21 4.24 14.68
N THR A 206 -5.98 3.78 14.96
CA THR A 206 -5.67 2.36 15.25
C THR A 206 -6.53 1.81 16.37
N GLU A 207 -6.54 2.47 17.52
CA GLU A 207 -7.21 1.95 18.71
C GLU A 207 -8.74 2.02 18.62
N LEU A 208 -9.31 3.06 18.02
CA LEU A 208 -10.76 3.27 18.00
C LEU A 208 -11.47 2.71 16.76
N VAL A 209 -10.72 2.53 15.66
CA VAL A 209 -11.27 2.15 14.35
C VAL A 209 -10.71 0.81 13.92
N PHE A 210 -9.39 0.69 13.82
CA PHE A 210 -8.79 -0.52 13.25
C PHE A 210 -8.98 -1.75 14.13
N LYS A 211 -9.02 -1.58 15.44
CA LYS A 211 -9.35 -2.67 16.39
C LYS A 211 -10.85 -2.89 16.59
N SER A 212 -11.71 -2.18 15.85
CA SER A 212 -13.16 -2.32 16.00
C SER A 212 -13.66 -3.65 15.43
N THR A 213 -14.69 -4.22 16.06
CA THR A 213 -15.34 -5.46 15.58
C THR A 213 -15.82 -5.33 14.14
N GLN A 214 -16.38 -4.18 13.78
CA GLN A 214 -16.91 -3.92 12.44
C GLN A 214 -15.80 -4.00 11.39
N LEU A 215 -14.63 -3.41 11.65
CA LEU A 215 -13.54 -3.45 10.69
C LEU A 215 -12.95 -4.86 10.57
N HIS A 216 -12.71 -5.55 11.68
CA HIS A 216 -12.24 -6.95 11.64
C HIS A 216 -13.21 -7.88 10.88
N GLN A 217 -14.52 -7.66 11.00
CA GLN A 217 -15.51 -8.40 10.20
C GLN A 217 -15.39 -8.09 8.70
N MET A 218 -15.13 -6.83 8.33
CA MET A 218 -14.92 -6.43 6.95
C MET A 218 -13.62 -7.01 6.37
N GLU A 219 -12.52 -6.96 7.12
CA GLU A 219 -11.23 -7.55 6.74
C GLU A 219 -11.35 -9.07 6.58
N SER A 220 -11.91 -9.76 7.57
CA SER A 220 -12.11 -11.21 7.50
C SER A 220 -12.98 -11.63 6.30
N LYS A 221 -14.00 -10.83 5.97
CA LYS A 221 -14.82 -11.04 4.77
C LYS A 221 -13.99 -10.84 3.50
N GLY A 222 -13.17 -9.79 3.43
CA GLY A 222 -12.27 -9.52 2.31
C GLY A 222 -11.27 -10.65 2.09
N ASP A 223 -10.61 -11.10 3.15
CA ASP A 223 -9.66 -12.22 3.14
C ASP A 223 -10.31 -13.51 2.66
N PHE A 224 -11.49 -13.83 3.18
CA PHE A 224 -12.26 -15.00 2.76
C PHE A 224 -12.58 -14.93 1.27
N MET A 225 -13.05 -13.77 0.80
CA MET A 225 -13.39 -13.57 -0.61
C MET A 225 -12.17 -13.73 -1.51
N LEU A 226 -11.08 -13.02 -1.23
CA LEU A 226 -9.85 -13.06 -2.03
C LEU A 226 -9.21 -14.45 -2.02
N THR A 227 -9.23 -15.14 -0.88
CA THR A 227 -8.72 -16.53 -0.76
C THR A 227 -9.47 -17.47 -1.68
N ASN A 228 -10.80 -17.46 -1.61
CA ASN A 228 -11.63 -18.31 -2.48
C ASN A 228 -11.46 -17.95 -3.96
N PHE A 229 -11.37 -16.66 -4.27
CA PHE A 229 -11.19 -16.19 -5.64
C PHE A 229 -9.84 -16.66 -6.20
N PHE A 230 -8.76 -16.49 -5.43
CA PHE A 230 -7.44 -16.98 -5.80
C PHE A 230 -7.41 -18.50 -5.95
N ASN A 231 -8.08 -19.26 -5.08
CA ASN A 231 -8.12 -20.72 -5.17
C ASN A 231 -8.79 -21.20 -6.46
N VAL A 232 -9.93 -20.62 -6.83
CA VAL A 232 -10.60 -20.92 -8.10
C VAL A 232 -9.73 -20.57 -9.30
N MET A 233 -9.07 -19.40 -9.26
CA MET A 233 -8.13 -19.00 -10.32
C MET A 233 -6.90 -19.91 -10.37
N LYS A 234 -6.36 -20.32 -9.23
CA LYS A 234 -5.22 -21.24 -9.12
C LYS A 234 -5.55 -22.58 -9.78
N GLU A 235 -6.68 -23.18 -9.44
CA GLU A 235 -7.10 -24.43 -10.04
C GLU A 235 -7.28 -24.30 -11.56
N ASN A 236 -7.96 -23.25 -12.01
CA ASN A 236 -8.29 -23.06 -13.40
C ASN A 236 -7.09 -22.68 -14.28
N TYR A 237 -6.25 -21.76 -13.81
CA TYR A 237 -5.21 -21.11 -14.63
C TYR A 237 -3.78 -21.53 -14.28
N ILE A 238 -3.51 -21.98 -13.05
CA ILE A 238 -2.15 -22.29 -12.60
C ILE A 238 -1.91 -23.80 -12.61
N GLU A 239 -2.85 -24.59 -12.09
CA GLU A 239 -2.68 -26.04 -11.97
C GLU A 239 -3.15 -26.79 -13.22
N LYS A 240 -4.41 -26.60 -13.67
CA LYS A 240 -5.00 -27.40 -14.75
C LYS A 240 -4.89 -26.77 -16.14
N VAL A 241 -4.94 -25.43 -16.22
CA VAL A 241 -5.01 -24.67 -17.49
C VAL A 241 -6.24 -25.05 -18.31
N ASN A 242 -7.42 -24.84 -17.75
CA ASN A 242 -8.67 -25.11 -18.47
C ASN A 242 -9.03 -23.95 -19.41
N ASN A 243 -9.81 -24.25 -20.45
CA ASN A 243 -10.39 -23.24 -21.36
C ASN A 243 -11.60 -22.49 -20.77
N ILE A 244 -11.83 -22.58 -19.46
CA ILE A 244 -12.90 -21.83 -18.79
C ILE A 244 -12.43 -20.38 -18.58
N LYS A 245 -13.23 -19.42 -19.07
CA LYS A 245 -12.96 -17.98 -18.96
C LYS A 245 -13.55 -17.44 -17.66
N LEU A 246 -12.70 -17.25 -16.65
CA LEU A 246 -13.04 -16.66 -15.35
C LEU A 246 -12.49 -15.24 -15.19
N VAL A 247 -11.58 -14.83 -16.09
CA VAL A 247 -11.05 -13.46 -16.20
C VAL A 247 -11.41 -12.89 -17.58
N PRO A 248 -11.32 -11.55 -17.79
CA PRO A 248 -11.54 -10.95 -19.09
C PRO A 248 -10.72 -11.63 -20.20
N GLU A 249 -11.27 -11.68 -21.41
CA GLU A 249 -10.73 -12.45 -22.54
C GLU A 249 -9.26 -12.17 -22.84
N PHE A 250 -8.87 -10.89 -22.81
CA PHE A 250 -7.48 -10.49 -22.97
C PHE A 250 -6.54 -11.18 -21.98
N SER A 251 -6.89 -11.12 -20.70
CA SER A 251 -6.09 -11.74 -19.64
C SER A 251 -6.13 -13.26 -19.73
N HIS A 252 -7.28 -13.83 -20.08
CA HIS A 252 -7.43 -15.27 -20.30
C HIS A 252 -6.43 -15.75 -21.35
N ASN A 253 -6.39 -15.10 -22.52
CA ASN A 253 -5.53 -15.47 -23.64
C ASN A 253 -4.05 -15.40 -23.26
N ILE A 254 -3.62 -14.35 -22.55
CA ILE A 254 -2.21 -14.22 -22.10
C ILE A 254 -1.86 -15.35 -21.12
N ILE A 255 -2.74 -15.63 -20.15
CA ILE A 255 -2.50 -16.63 -19.12
C ILE A 255 -2.41 -18.04 -19.70
N VAL A 256 -3.38 -18.46 -20.52
CA VAL A 256 -3.41 -19.84 -21.06
C VAL A 256 -2.28 -20.12 -22.05
N ASN A 257 -1.79 -19.08 -22.75
CA ASN A 257 -0.65 -19.18 -23.66
C ASN A 257 0.71 -19.14 -22.94
N THR A 258 0.73 -18.80 -21.65
CA THR A 258 1.96 -18.76 -20.85
C THR A 258 2.29 -20.15 -20.31
N LYS A 259 3.44 -20.72 -20.71
CA LYS A 259 3.84 -22.07 -20.28
C LYS A 259 4.24 -22.10 -18.80
N ASP A 260 5.01 -21.11 -18.37
CA ASP A 260 5.58 -21.06 -17.03
C ASP A 260 4.49 -20.86 -15.96
N LYS A 261 4.52 -21.73 -14.94
CA LYS A 261 3.52 -21.76 -13.87
C LYS A 261 3.64 -20.55 -12.94
N LEU A 262 4.86 -20.10 -12.63
CA LEU A 262 5.11 -18.93 -11.78
C LEU A 262 4.65 -17.65 -12.49
N ILE A 263 4.92 -17.54 -13.80
CA ILE A 263 4.45 -16.40 -14.59
C ILE A 263 2.91 -16.39 -14.66
N ARG A 264 2.26 -17.55 -14.86
CA ARG A 264 0.80 -17.65 -14.80
C ARG A 264 0.23 -17.22 -13.44
N ALA A 265 0.87 -17.62 -12.35
CA ALA A 265 0.47 -17.18 -11.01
C ALA A 265 0.55 -15.66 -10.85
N ARG A 266 1.64 -15.05 -11.33
CA ARG A 266 1.79 -13.58 -11.32
C ARG A 266 0.74 -12.88 -12.18
N LEU A 267 0.43 -13.39 -13.37
CA LEU A 267 -0.62 -12.83 -14.24
C LEU A 267 -2.02 -12.94 -13.63
N VAL A 268 -2.31 -14.03 -12.91
CA VAL A 268 -3.54 -14.16 -12.11
C VAL A 268 -3.59 -13.07 -11.04
N CYS A 269 -2.49 -12.82 -10.34
CA CYS A 269 -2.40 -11.73 -9.37
C CYS A 269 -2.53 -10.35 -10.00
N ASP A 270 -1.94 -10.11 -11.17
CA ASP A 270 -2.10 -8.85 -11.91
C ASP A 270 -3.59 -8.57 -12.20
N ASN A 271 -4.37 -9.61 -12.48
CA ASN A 271 -5.82 -9.49 -12.68
C ASN A 271 -6.57 -9.22 -11.39
N LEU A 272 -6.29 -9.98 -10.32
CA LEU A 272 -6.98 -9.83 -9.04
C LEU A 272 -6.67 -8.46 -8.39
N ALA A 273 -5.41 -8.06 -8.37
CA ALA A 273 -4.97 -6.79 -7.81
C ALA A 273 -5.44 -5.58 -8.64
N GLY A 274 -5.73 -5.77 -9.93
CA GLY A 274 -6.31 -4.74 -10.79
C GLY A 274 -7.82 -4.54 -10.64
N MET A 275 -8.49 -5.33 -9.78
CA MET A 275 -9.93 -5.20 -9.57
C MET A 275 -10.24 -4.07 -8.59
N THR A 276 -11.22 -3.22 -8.94
CA THR A 276 -11.88 -2.36 -7.94
C THR A 276 -12.73 -3.22 -6.99
N ASP A 277 -12.93 -2.79 -5.75
CA ASP A 277 -13.77 -3.47 -4.75
C ASP A 277 -15.15 -3.85 -5.28
N SER A 278 -15.80 -2.92 -5.98
CA SER A 278 -17.12 -3.15 -6.58
C SER A 278 -17.09 -4.26 -7.63
N PHE A 279 -16.06 -4.30 -8.46
CA PHE A 279 -15.88 -5.34 -9.47
C PHE A 279 -15.53 -6.70 -8.84
N ALA A 280 -14.64 -6.71 -7.83
CA ALA A 280 -14.30 -7.91 -7.09
C ALA A 280 -15.54 -8.51 -6.39
N MET A 281 -16.35 -7.68 -5.74
CA MET A 281 -17.60 -8.09 -5.10
C MET A 281 -18.61 -8.68 -6.08
N ARG A 282 -18.85 -8.02 -7.22
CA ARG A 282 -19.73 -8.55 -8.26
C ARG A 282 -19.23 -9.89 -8.82
N SER A 283 -17.93 -9.96 -9.11
CA SER A 283 -17.32 -11.18 -9.66
C SER A 283 -17.38 -12.35 -8.67
N TYR A 284 -17.11 -12.08 -7.39
CA TYR A 284 -17.25 -13.06 -6.32
C TYR A 284 -18.68 -13.61 -6.23
N ARG A 285 -19.68 -12.73 -6.23
CA ARG A 285 -21.08 -13.17 -6.20
C ARG A 285 -21.44 -14.03 -7.42
N ARG A 286 -20.99 -13.67 -8.63
CA ARG A 286 -21.24 -14.48 -9.85
C ARG A 286 -20.68 -15.90 -9.74
N LEU A 287 -19.61 -16.11 -8.98
CA LEU A 287 -18.95 -17.41 -8.85
C LEU A 287 -19.48 -18.24 -7.68
N PHE A 288 -19.89 -17.59 -6.59
CA PHE A 288 -20.15 -18.28 -5.32
C PHE A 288 -21.56 -18.08 -4.74
N ASP A 289 -22.34 -17.11 -5.24
CA ASP A 289 -23.72 -16.88 -4.80
C ASP A 289 -24.70 -17.51 -5.81
N PRO A 290 -25.34 -18.65 -5.47
CA PRO A 290 -26.23 -19.36 -6.40
C PRO A 290 -27.50 -18.58 -6.74
N ASN A 291 -27.86 -17.57 -5.93
CA ASN A 291 -29.00 -16.71 -6.17
C ASN A 291 -28.63 -15.47 -6.98
N TYR A 292 -27.33 -15.23 -7.22
CA TYR A 292 -26.83 -14.10 -7.97
C TYR A 292 -26.71 -14.46 -9.45
N SER A 293 -27.86 -14.59 -10.11
CA SER A 293 -27.90 -14.76 -11.56
C SER A 293 -29.25 -14.42 -12.15
N SER A 294 -29.32 -13.24 -12.79
CA SER A 294 -30.20 -12.95 -13.92
C SER A 294 -29.32 -12.72 -15.15
N ILE A 295 -29.77 -13.13 -16.35
CA ILE A 295 -29.10 -12.78 -17.63
C ILE A 295 -28.94 -11.25 -17.77
N ALA A 296 -29.78 -10.46 -17.10
CA ALA A 296 -29.67 -9.00 -17.05
C ALA A 296 -28.38 -8.51 -16.37
N ASP A 297 -27.75 -9.31 -15.51
CA ASP A 297 -26.50 -8.97 -14.83
C ASP A 297 -25.25 -9.34 -15.65
N LEU A 298 -25.40 -9.89 -16.86
CA LEU A 298 -24.30 -10.26 -17.76
C LEU A 298 -23.89 -9.13 -18.72
N VAL A 299 -24.66 -8.03 -18.76
CA VAL A 299 -24.40 -6.84 -19.59
C VAL A 299 -23.69 -5.76 -18.80
#